data_AF-A0A816IQS8-F1
#
_entry.id   AF-A0A816IQS8-F1
#
_cell.length_a   1.000
_cell.length_b   1.000
_cell.length_c   1.000
_cell.angle_alpha   90.00
_cell.angle_beta   90.00
_cell.angle_gamma   90.00
#
_symmetry.space_group_name_H-M   'P 1'
#
loop_
_entity.id
_entity.type
_entity.pdbx_description
1 polymer ?
#
loop_
_entity_poly.entity_id
_entity_poly.type
_entity_poly.pdbx_seq_one_letter_code
_entity_poly.pdbx_strand_id
1 'polypeptide(L)'
;MAMKSLSFLAILSLLALTLPLVISSDPSPLQDFCIGVNNPANGVFVNGKFCKDPKLATADDFFFAGLHNARPVTNAVGSNVIAVNVSNLPGLNTLGISLVRIDYGVQGQNPPHTHPRATEILVLQEGTLLVGFVSSNGDGNRLFTKTLKQGDVFVFPEGLIHFQFNVGRSPAVAFAALSSQNPGVITIANTVFGSNPPINPNVLARAFQLDPKVVMDLQNKF
;
A
#
# COMPACT_ATOMS: atom_id res chain seq x y z
N MET A 1 -28.01 -13.43 -47.84
CA MET A 1 -27.87 -13.57 -46.37
C MET A 1 -26.49 -13.16 -45.82
N ALA A 2 -25.43 -13.06 -46.66
CA ALA A 2 -24.06 -12.75 -46.21
C ALA A 2 -23.76 -11.29 -45.79
N MET A 3 -24.38 -10.27 -46.41
CA MET A 3 -24.10 -8.85 -46.09
C MET A 3 -24.50 -8.41 -44.67
N LYS A 4 -25.55 -9.01 -44.08
CA LYS A 4 -25.95 -8.71 -42.69
C LYS A 4 -24.94 -9.23 -41.66
N SER A 5 -24.22 -10.31 -42.00
CA SER A 5 -23.19 -10.90 -41.14
C SER A 5 -21.91 -10.05 -41.12
N LEU A 6 -21.47 -9.50 -42.27
CA LEU A 6 -20.31 -8.59 -42.31
C LEU A 6 -20.55 -7.30 -41.53
N SER A 7 -21.74 -6.71 -41.63
CA SER A 7 -22.09 -5.50 -40.86
C SER A 7 -22.12 -5.76 -39.36
N PHE A 8 -22.59 -6.93 -38.94
CA PHE A 8 -22.62 -7.31 -37.52
C PHE A 8 -21.21 -7.55 -36.96
N LEU A 9 -20.35 -8.24 -37.70
CA LEU A 9 -18.93 -8.43 -37.35
C LEU A 9 -18.18 -7.10 -37.26
N ALA A 10 -18.42 -6.17 -38.19
CA ALA A 10 -17.80 -4.84 -38.16
C ALA A 10 -18.24 -4.04 -36.91
N ILE A 11 -19.52 -4.08 -36.55
CA ILE A 11 -20.05 -3.44 -35.34
C ILE A 11 -19.45 -4.08 -34.07
N LEU A 12 -19.34 -5.41 -34.02
CA LEU A 12 -18.74 -6.12 -32.89
C LEU A 12 -17.24 -5.78 -32.75
N SER A 13 -16.54 -5.63 -33.87
CA SER A 13 -15.12 -5.23 -33.91
C SER A 13 -14.92 -3.80 -33.40
N LEU A 14 -15.79 -2.88 -33.82
CA LEU A 14 -15.78 -1.50 -33.34
C LEU A 14 -16.10 -1.42 -31.84
N LEU A 15 -17.05 -2.22 -31.36
CA LEU A 15 -17.42 -2.28 -29.95
C LEU A 15 -16.29 -2.85 -29.09
N ALA A 16 -15.56 -3.86 -29.58
CA ALA A 16 -14.39 -4.41 -28.91
C ALA A 16 -13.25 -3.39 -28.77
N LEU A 17 -13.08 -2.49 -29.75
CA LEU A 17 -12.12 -1.37 -29.68
C LEU A 17 -12.52 -0.28 -28.68
N THR A 18 -13.80 -0.21 -28.29
CA THR A 18 -14.30 0.75 -27.29
C THR A 18 -14.27 0.21 -25.86
N LEU A 19 -13.90 -1.05 -25.65
CA LEU A 19 -13.76 -1.60 -24.31
C LEU A 19 -12.47 -1.05 -23.69
N PRO A 20 -12.55 -0.24 -22.61
CA PRO A 20 -11.36 0.17 -21.91
C PRO A 20 -10.68 -1.08 -21.34
N LEU A 21 -9.42 -1.29 -21.71
CA LEU A 21 -8.54 -2.17 -20.95
C LEU A 21 -8.43 -1.57 -19.55
N VAL A 22 -9.17 -2.13 -18.59
CA VAL A 22 -9.07 -1.71 -17.19
C VAL A 22 -7.74 -2.24 -16.66
N ILE A 23 -6.78 -1.33 -16.52
CA ILE A 23 -5.50 -1.62 -15.86
C ILE A 23 -5.70 -1.33 -14.38
N SER A 24 -5.58 -2.36 -13.53
CA SER A 24 -5.74 -2.26 -12.08
C SER A 24 -4.45 -1.85 -11.35
N SER A 25 -3.39 -1.52 -12.09
CA SER A 25 -2.08 -1.10 -11.58
C SER A 25 -1.74 0.31 -12.07
N ASP A 26 -0.65 0.88 -11.54
CA ASP A 26 -0.14 2.16 -12.00
C ASP A 26 0.07 2.14 -13.54
N PRO A 27 -0.39 3.19 -14.27
CA PRO A 27 -0.19 3.27 -15.72
C PRO A 27 1.29 3.24 -16.09
N SER A 28 1.63 2.57 -17.19
CA SER A 28 3.00 2.58 -17.72
C SER A 28 3.44 4.02 -18.09
N PRO A 29 4.71 4.37 -17.87
CA PRO A 29 5.22 5.68 -18.26
C PRO A 29 5.21 5.84 -19.79
N LEU A 30 4.96 7.06 -20.26
CA LEU A 30 4.95 7.41 -21.69
C LEU A 30 6.24 8.15 -22.13
N GLN A 31 7.17 8.34 -21.19
CA GLN A 31 8.46 9.00 -21.37
C GLN A 31 9.41 8.51 -20.27
N ASP A 32 10.71 8.79 -20.42
CA ASP A 32 11.75 8.31 -19.49
C ASP A 32 11.50 8.72 -18.03
N PHE A 33 11.02 9.94 -17.80
CA PHE A 33 10.67 10.43 -16.46
C PHE A 33 9.62 11.54 -16.50
N CYS A 34 8.86 11.68 -15.41
CA CYS A 34 7.92 12.77 -15.17
C CYS A 34 7.94 13.10 -13.67
N ILE A 35 8.77 14.06 -13.26
CA ILE A 35 8.92 14.42 -11.83
C ILE A 35 7.63 15.06 -11.34
N GLY A 36 6.99 14.46 -10.34
CA GLY A 36 5.69 14.91 -9.83
C GLY A 36 5.77 16.27 -9.11
N VAL A 37 4.84 17.19 -9.41
CA VAL A 37 4.69 18.44 -8.65
C VAL A 37 3.56 18.33 -7.63
N ASN A 38 3.80 18.81 -6.40
CA ASN A 38 2.81 18.76 -5.31
C ASN A 38 1.74 19.84 -5.42
N ASN A 39 2.09 21.01 -5.95
CA ASN A 39 1.21 22.18 -6.06
C ASN A 39 1.13 22.64 -7.52
N PRO A 40 0.21 22.09 -8.33
CA PRO A 40 0.04 22.56 -9.69
C PRO A 40 -0.49 24.00 -9.68
N ALA A 41 0.07 24.87 -10.53
CA ALA A 41 -0.25 26.30 -10.58
C ALA A 41 -1.74 26.62 -10.82
N ASN A 42 -2.52 25.66 -11.33
CA ASN A 42 -3.89 25.86 -11.81
C ASN A 42 -4.97 25.11 -11.02
N GLY A 43 -4.63 24.43 -9.91
CA GLY A 43 -5.62 23.72 -9.07
C GLY A 43 -6.37 22.57 -9.76
N VAL A 44 -5.88 22.11 -10.92
CA VAL A 44 -6.41 20.94 -11.63
C VAL A 44 -5.91 19.67 -10.94
N PHE A 45 -6.72 18.63 -10.90
CA PHE A 45 -6.36 17.30 -10.39
C PHE A 45 -6.36 16.29 -11.52
N VAL A 46 -5.37 15.42 -11.54
CA VAL A 46 -5.21 14.33 -12.51
C VAL A 46 -4.98 13.00 -11.77
N ASN A 47 -5.12 11.88 -12.46
CA ASN A 47 -4.66 10.60 -11.92
C ASN A 47 -3.13 10.62 -11.81
N GLY A 48 -2.58 10.56 -10.59
CA GLY A 48 -1.15 10.75 -10.34
C GLY A 48 -0.79 12.21 -10.06
N LYS A 49 0.26 12.73 -10.72
CA LYS A 49 0.72 14.11 -10.57
C LYS A 49 1.11 14.73 -11.92
N PHE A 50 1.00 16.05 -11.99
CA PHE A 50 1.61 16.83 -13.07
C PHE A 50 3.14 16.71 -13.05
N CYS A 51 3.76 16.84 -14.22
CA CYS A 51 5.21 16.80 -14.38
C CYS A 51 5.82 18.20 -14.25
N LYS A 52 6.98 18.29 -13.59
CA LYS A 52 7.95 19.39 -13.72
C LYS A 52 8.47 19.47 -15.16
N ASP A 53 8.91 20.65 -15.62
CA ASP A 53 9.64 20.78 -16.89
C ASP A 53 10.86 19.85 -16.89
N PRO A 54 10.96 18.89 -17.83
CA PRO A 54 12.08 17.96 -17.90
C PRO A 54 13.45 18.63 -18.01
N LYS A 55 13.53 19.84 -18.57
CA LYS A 55 14.79 20.60 -18.67
C LYS A 55 15.32 21.11 -17.33
N LEU A 56 14.46 21.16 -16.32
CA LEU A 56 14.81 21.58 -14.96
C LEU A 56 15.09 20.39 -14.03
N ALA A 57 15.10 19.16 -14.56
CA ALA A 57 15.36 17.96 -13.80
C ALA A 57 16.82 17.91 -13.31
N THR A 58 17.00 17.44 -12.08
CA THR A 58 18.30 17.27 -11.42
C THR A 58 18.36 15.92 -10.71
N ALA A 59 19.55 15.47 -10.32
CA ALA A 59 19.70 14.23 -9.56
C ALA A 59 18.90 14.23 -8.24
N ASP A 60 18.76 15.40 -7.61
CA ASP A 60 18.03 15.57 -6.35
C ASP A 60 16.53 15.27 -6.48
N ASP A 61 15.95 15.39 -7.68
CA ASP A 61 14.54 15.05 -7.92
C ASP A 61 14.28 13.52 -7.82
N PHE A 62 15.35 12.71 -7.92
CA PHE A 62 15.33 11.24 -7.89
C PHE A 62 16.03 10.65 -6.66
N PHE A 63 16.43 11.48 -5.71
CA PHE A 63 17.23 11.06 -4.56
C PHE A 63 16.47 11.20 -3.25
N PHE A 64 16.55 10.16 -2.40
CA PHE A 64 16.04 10.18 -1.03
C PHE A 64 17.12 9.69 -0.06
N ALA A 65 17.54 10.56 0.85
CA ALA A 65 18.59 10.26 1.83
C ALA A 65 18.05 9.75 3.17
N GLY A 66 18.91 9.10 3.95
CA GLY A 66 18.70 8.94 5.39
C GLY A 66 17.98 7.66 5.83
N LEU A 67 17.62 6.76 4.92
CA LEU A 67 17.02 5.46 5.27
C LEU A 67 17.97 4.52 6.04
N HIS A 68 19.27 4.80 6.13
CA HIS A 68 20.20 4.04 6.98
C HIS A 68 20.00 4.32 8.47
N ASN A 69 19.41 5.47 8.82
CA ASN A 69 19.21 5.86 10.21
C ASN A 69 17.94 5.20 10.77
N ALA A 70 18.10 4.41 11.83
CA ALA A 70 16.98 3.89 12.59
C ALA A 70 16.15 5.04 13.18
N ARG A 71 14.83 4.91 13.15
CA ARG A 71 13.93 5.88 13.76
C ARG A 71 13.46 5.44 15.14
N PRO A 72 13.27 6.39 16.09
CA PRO A 72 12.71 6.07 17.39
C PRO A 72 11.34 5.39 17.27
N VAL A 73 11.16 4.33 18.04
CA VAL A 73 9.93 3.59 18.17
C VAL A 73 9.28 3.97 19.50
N THR A 74 8.27 4.85 19.44
CA THR A 74 7.67 5.46 20.65
C THR A 74 6.14 5.29 20.72
N ASN A 75 5.52 4.73 19.69
CA ASN A 75 4.07 4.54 19.64
C ASN A 75 3.63 3.21 20.26
N ALA A 76 2.33 3.09 20.54
CA ALA A 76 1.75 1.93 21.23
C ALA A 76 1.89 0.61 20.47
N VAL A 77 2.03 0.64 19.14
CA VAL A 77 2.23 -0.58 18.33
C VAL A 77 3.69 -0.99 18.27
N GLY A 78 4.63 -0.13 18.68
CA GLY A 78 6.04 -0.47 18.76
C GLY A 78 6.73 -0.61 17.39
N SER A 79 6.30 0.14 16.38
CA SER A 79 7.02 0.22 15.09
C SER A 79 7.01 1.63 14.51
N ASN A 80 8.02 1.98 13.72
CA ASN A 80 8.08 3.22 12.94
C ASN A 80 8.18 2.90 11.45
N VAL A 81 7.32 3.51 10.63
CA VAL A 81 7.25 3.28 9.19
C VAL A 81 7.69 4.54 8.45
N ILE A 82 8.69 4.42 7.60
CA ILE A 82 9.19 5.50 6.74
C ILE A 82 8.88 5.13 5.30
N ALA A 83 7.78 5.66 4.76
CA ALA A 83 7.45 5.48 3.36
C ALA A 83 8.29 6.42 2.49
N VAL A 84 8.77 5.91 1.36
CA VAL A 84 9.38 6.66 0.25
C VAL A 84 8.50 6.42 -0.98
N ASN A 85 7.61 7.37 -1.24
CA ASN A 85 6.60 7.29 -2.27
C ASN A 85 6.55 8.59 -3.06
N VAL A 86 5.65 8.69 -4.04
CA VAL A 86 5.58 9.87 -4.93
C VAL A 86 5.35 11.21 -4.21
N SER A 87 4.91 11.20 -2.95
CA SER A 87 4.70 12.42 -2.16
C SER A 87 5.99 13.03 -1.61
N ASN A 88 7.03 12.22 -1.37
CA ASN A 88 8.31 12.67 -0.81
C ASN A 88 9.53 12.31 -1.66
N LEU A 89 9.36 11.50 -2.70
CA LEU A 89 10.33 11.30 -3.77
C LEU A 89 9.62 11.51 -5.13
N PRO A 90 9.52 12.76 -5.60
CA PRO A 90 8.69 13.10 -6.77
C PRO A 90 9.16 12.46 -8.08
N GLY A 91 10.43 12.05 -8.18
CA GLY A 91 10.94 11.25 -9.29
C GLY A 91 10.28 9.87 -9.47
N LEU A 92 9.53 9.37 -8.47
CA LEU A 92 8.77 8.12 -8.58
C LEU A 92 7.49 8.25 -9.42
N ASN A 93 7.06 9.46 -9.77
CA ASN A 93 5.82 9.65 -10.51
C ASN A 93 5.90 8.99 -11.90
N THR A 94 4.85 8.26 -12.27
CA THR A 94 4.70 7.38 -13.44
C THR A 94 5.52 6.08 -13.45
N LEU A 95 6.32 5.81 -12.42
CA LEU A 95 7.25 4.65 -12.41
C LEU A 95 6.70 3.39 -11.74
N GLY A 96 5.52 3.45 -11.14
CA GLY A 96 4.83 2.26 -10.64
C GLY A 96 5.50 1.57 -9.45
N ILE A 97 6.38 2.25 -8.71
CA ILE A 97 7.08 1.68 -7.56
C ILE A 97 7.21 2.65 -6.39
N SER A 98 7.34 2.11 -5.19
CA SER A 98 7.73 2.84 -3.98
C SER A 98 8.52 1.92 -3.02
N LEU A 99 9.09 2.50 -1.97
CA LEU A 99 9.88 1.80 -0.96
C LEU A 99 9.39 2.17 0.44
N VAL A 100 9.61 1.31 1.41
CA VAL A 100 9.38 1.58 2.83
C VAL A 100 10.52 1.00 3.66
N ARG A 101 10.93 1.73 4.70
CA ARG A 101 11.69 1.18 5.82
C ARG A 101 10.78 1.03 7.02
N ILE A 102 10.94 -0.06 7.77
CA ILE A 102 10.21 -0.30 9.00
C ILE A 102 11.19 -0.66 10.11
N ASP A 103 11.17 0.14 11.18
CA ASP A 103 11.91 -0.12 12.41
C ASP A 103 10.95 -0.68 13.47
N TYR A 104 11.28 -1.83 14.05
CA TYR A 104 10.48 -2.49 15.09
C TYR A 104 11.22 -2.49 16.42
N GLY A 105 10.55 -2.05 17.48
CA GLY A 105 10.99 -2.32 18.85
C GLY A 105 10.85 -3.81 19.18
N VAL A 106 11.37 -4.23 20.34
CA VAL A 106 11.11 -5.58 20.87
C VAL A 106 9.60 -5.73 21.10
N GLN A 107 9.00 -6.82 20.60
CA GLN A 107 7.53 -7.03 20.59
C GLN A 107 6.74 -5.97 19.81
N GLY A 108 7.43 -5.15 19.01
CA GLY A 108 6.83 -4.20 18.10
C GLY A 108 6.12 -4.87 16.94
N GLN A 109 5.04 -4.26 16.46
CA GLN A 109 4.28 -4.74 15.32
C GLN A 109 3.99 -3.62 14.34
N ASN A 110 3.96 -3.98 13.06
CA ASN A 110 3.17 -3.27 12.08
C ASN A 110 1.82 -4.01 12.03
N PRO A 111 0.75 -3.42 12.59
CA PRO A 111 -0.52 -4.10 12.85
C PRO A 111 -1.18 -4.59 11.55
N PRO A 112 -2.22 -5.44 11.62
CA PRO A 112 -2.97 -5.85 10.44
C PRO A 112 -3.37 -4.66 9.56
N HIS A 113 -2.92 -4.67 8.32
CA HIS A 113 -3.17 -3.63 7.33
C HIS A 113 -3.22 -4.20 5.91
N THR A 114 -3.63 -3.39 4.94
CA THR A 114 -3.62 -3.74 3.52
C THR A 114 -3.19 -2.55 2.65
N HIS A 115 -2.63 -2.88 1.49
CA HIS A 115 -2.31 -1.94 0.42
C HIS A 115 -3.32 -2.11 -0.71
N PRO A 116 -4.26 -1.16 -0.89
CA PRO A 116 -5.34 -1.30 -1.87
C PRO A 116 -4.89 -1.20 -3.34
N ARG A 117 -3.64 -0.83 -3.60
CA ARG A 117 -3.12 -0.55 -4.95
C ARG A 117 -1.72 -1.12 -5.21
N ALA A 118 -1.21 -2.00 -4.35
CA ALA A 118 0.12 -2.56 -4.54
C ALA A 118 0.30 -3.92 -3.87
N THR A 119 1.06 -4.79 -4.54
CA THR A 119 1.76 -5.90 -3.92
C THR A 119 3.00 -5.38 -3.21
N GLU A 120 3.36 -5.97 -2.08
CA GLU A 120 4.57 -5.67 -1.31
C GLU A 120 5.53 -6.86 -1.30
N ILE A 121 6.83 -6.59 -1.45
CA ILE A 121 7.90 -7.55 -1.19
C ILE A 121 8.84 -7.00 -0.12
N LEU A 122 8.96 -7.74 0.99
CA LEU A 122 9.71 -7.34 2.17
C LEU A 122 10.96 -8.20 2.32
N VAL A 123 12.09 -7.56 2.60
CA VAL A 123 13.34 -8.20 3.03
C VAL A 123 13.66 -7.80 4.47
N LEU A 124 14.00 -8.79 5.30
CA LEU A 124 14.45 -8.53 6.66
C LEU A 124 15.93 -8.16 6.66
N GLN A 125 16.25 -6.93 7.05
CA GLN A 125 17.63 -6.46 7.11
C GLN A 125 18.30 -6.84 8.44
N GLU A 126 17.58 -6.77 9.57
CA GLU A 126 18.11 -7.08 10.91
C GLU A 126 17.02 -7.70 11.80
N GLY A 127 17.42 -8.56 12.75
CA GLY A 127 16.54 -9.09 13.80
C GLY A 127 15.80 -10.39 13.45
N THR A 128 14.58 -10.55 13.96
CA THR A 128 13.71 -11.71 13.68
C THR A 128 12.26 -11.27 13.65
N LEU A 129 11.57 -11.53 12.54
CA LEU A 129 10.23 -10.99 12.29
C LEU A 129 9.26 -12.12 11.95
N LEU A 130 8.18 -12.26 12.71
CA LEU A 130 7.03 -13.06 12.29
C LEU A 130 6.22 -12.22 11.30
N VAL A 131 5.99 -12.75 10.11
CA VAL A 131 5.17 -12.08 9.09
C VAL A 131 4.04 -12.99 8.65
N GLY A 132 2.97 -12.41 8.13
CA GLY A 132 1.95 -13.21 7.46
C GLY A 132 0.85 -12.39 6.81
N PHE A 133 0.11 -13.04 5.91
CA PHE A 133 -1.12 -12.53 5.31
C PHE A 133 -2.25 -13.55 5.42
N VAL A 134 -3.48 -13.07 5.33
CA VAL A 134 -4.69 -13.89 5.31
C VAL A 134 -5.28 -13.84 3.91
N SER A 135 -5.55 -15.01 3.32
CA SER A 135 -6.20 -15.11 2.02
C SER A 135 -7.67 -14.69 2.10
N SER A 136 -8.32 -14.50 0.94
CA SER A 136 -9.72 -14.06 0.89
C SER A 136 -10.69 -15.14 1.38
N ASN A 137 -11.95 -14.76 1.59
CA ASN A 137 -13.03 -15.68 1.97
C ASN A 137 -13.13 -16.90 1.03
N GLY A 138 -12.83 -16.74 -0.27
CA GLY A 138 -12.88 -17.84 -1.24
C GLY A 138 -11.86 -18.95 -0.98
N ASP A 139 -10.76 -18.64 -0.30
CA ASP A 139 -9.75 -19.60 0.18
C ASP A 139 -9.88 -19.85 1.70
N GLY A 140 -11.05 -19.54 2.27
CA GLY A 140 -11.36 -19.85 3.66
C GLY A 140 -10.60 -19.03 4.70
N ASN A 141 -10.16 -17.82 4.37
CA ASN A 141 -9.40 -16.94 5.29
C ASN A 141 -8.14 -17.61 5.86
N ARG A 142 -7.42 -18.33 5.00
CA ARG A 142 -6.24 -19.09 5.40
C ARG A 142 -5.08 -18.16 5.73
N LEU A 143 -4.45 -18.39 6.88
CA LEU A 143 -3.23 -17.70 7.28
C LEU A 143 -1.99 -18.33 6.62
N PHE A 144 -1.20 -17.50 5.95
CA PHE A 144 0.15 -17.81 5.48
C PHE A 144 1.15 -17.04 6.33
N THR A 145 2.02 -17.74 7.06
CA THR A 145 2.95 -17.09 8.00
C THR A 145 4.32 -17.75 8.04
N LYS A 146 5.35 -16.96 8.32
CA LYS A 146 6.74 -17.40 8.48
C LYS A 146 7.48 -16.51 9.47
N THR A 147 8.42 -17.09 10.22
CA THR A 147 9.41 -16.32 10.97
C THR A 147 10.64 -16.11 10.10
N LEU A 148 10.90 -14.86 9.74
CA LEU A 148 12.04 -14.43 8.93
C LEU A 148 13.29 -14.22 9.79
N LYS A 149 14.44 -14.53 9.18
CA LYS A 149 15.79 -14.17 9.62
C LYS A 149 16.40 -13.16 8.65
N GLN A 150 17.50 -12.55 9.07
CA GLN A 150 18.20 -11.57 8.26
C GLN A 150 18.51 -12.13 6.86
N GLY A 151 18.16 -11.37 5.82
CA GLY A 151 18.29 -11.75 4.41
C GLY A 151 17.07 -12.48 3.84
N ASP A 152 16.16 -12.98 4.67
CA ASP A 152 14.94 -13.63 4.19
C ASP A 152 13.97 -12.62 3.56
N VAL A 153 13.20 -13.10 2.59
CA VAL A 153 12.22 -12.32 1.83
C VAL A 153 10.81 -12.93 1.98
N PHE A 154 9.79 -12.08 2.00
CA PHE A 154 8.39 -12.49 2.01
C PHE A 154 7.54 -11.55 1.15
N VAL A 155 6.52 -12.09 0.48
CA VAL A 155 5.64 -11.34 -0.43
C VAL A 155 4.23 -11.25 0.16
N PHE A 156 3.62 -10.07 0.06
CA PHE A 156 2.23 -9.81 0.44
C PHE A 156 1.43 -9.42 -0.80
N PRO A 157 0.49 -10.25 -1.27
CA PRO A 157 -0.32 -9.94 -2.44
C PRO A 157 -1.19 -8.68 -2.23
N GLU A 158 -1.38 -7.94 -3.32
CA GLU A 158 -2.20 -6.73 -3.33
C GLU A 158 -3.58 -6.93 -2.71
N GLY A 159 -3.99 -5.99 -1.86
CA GLY A 159 -5.30 -5.98 -1.22
C GLY A 159 -5.47 -6.97 -0.05
N LEU A 160 -4.56 -7.91 0.17
CA LEU A 160 -4.68 -8.86 1.29
C LEU A 160 -4.23 -8.25 2.62
N ILE A 161 -4.99 -8.58 3.67
CA ILE A 161 -4.65 -8.18 5.04
C ILE A 161 -3.41 -8.94 5.47
N HIS A 162 -2.40 -8.20 5.93
CA HIS A 162 -1.14 -8.76 6.38
C HIS A 162 -0.56 -7.97 7.56
N PHE A 163 0.46 -8.54 8.20
CA PHE A 163 1.06 -8.00 9.42
C PHE A 163 2.52 -8.41 9.56
N GLN A 164 3.25 -7.69 10.41
CA GLN A 164 4.57 -8.08 10.87
C GLN A 164 4.70 -7.87 12.38
N PHE A 165 5.36 -8.79 13.08
CA PHE A 165 5.55 -8.76 14.52
C PHE A 165 6.97 -9.18 14.89
N ASN A 166 7.68 -8.37 15.67
CA ASN A 166 9.02 -8.68 16.14
C ASN A 166 8.96 -9.66 17.32
N VAL A 167 9.12 -10.95 17.02
CA VAL A 167 9.26 -12.03 18.01
C VAL A 167 10.69 -12.18 18.55
N GLY A 168 11.63 -11.37 18.06
CA GLY A 168 13.02 -11.36 18.49
C GLY A 168 13.21 -10.73 19.88
N ARG A 169 14.42 -10.91 20.42
CA ARG A 169 14.85 -10.30 21.69
C ARG A 169 15.56 -8.96 21.51
N SER A 170 15.71 -8.51 20.26
CA SER A 170 16.34 -7.26 19.87
C SER A 170 15.40 -6.50 18.92
N PRO A 171 15.61 -5.20 18.70
CA PRO A 171 14.98 -4.49 17.59
C PRO A 171 15.20 -5.20 16.25
N ALA A 172 14.30 -4.95 15.30
CA ALA A 172 14.35 -5.49 13.94
C ALA A 172 14.17 -4.37 12.92
N VAL A 173 14.76 -4.54 11.73
CA VAL A 173 14.68 -3.58 10.63
C VAL A 173 14.32 -4.33 9.37
N ALA A 174 13.30 -3.87 8.66
CA ALA A 174 12.90 -4.39 7.36
C ALA A 174 12.82 -3.29 6.31
N PHE A 175 13.02 -3.67 5.06
CA PHE A 175 12.73 -2.85 3.90
C PHE A 175 11.71 -3.57 3.04
N ALA A 176 10.80 -2.83 2.42
CA ALA A 176 9.91 -3.40 1.44
C ALA A 176 9.73 -2.49 0.23
N ALA A 177 9.60 -3.10 -0.94
CA ALA A 177 9.24 -2.42 -2.19
C ALA A 177 7.77 -2.72 -2.52
N LEU A 178 7.07 -1.73 -3.07
CA LEU A 178 5.67 -1.85 -3.43
C LEU A 178 5.47 -1.53 -4.90
N SER A 179 4.56 -2.27 -5.56
CA SER A 179 4.27 -2.16 -7.00
C SER A 179 3.34 -0.99 -7.37
N SER A 180 3.47 0.15 -6.68
CA SER A 180 2.80 1.41 -7.03
C SER A 180 3.59 2.59 -6.46
N GLN A 181 3.55 3.73 -7.16
CA GLN A 181 4.06 5.01 -6.69
C GLN A 181 3.29 5.51 -5.46
N ASN A 182 2.05 5.05 -5.28
CA ASN A 182 1.17 5.38 -4.17
C ASN A 182 0.33 4.15 -3.75
N PRO A 183 0.91 3.22 -2.99
CA PRO A 183 0.24 1.97 -2.60
C PRO A 183 -1.02 2.21 -1.76
N GLY A 184 -1.03 3.31 -0.99
CA GLY A 184 -2.01 3.54 0.08
C GLY A 184 -1.80 2.58 1.24
N VAL A 185 -2.38 2.87 2.39
CA VAL A 185 -2.36 1.95 3.54
C VAL A 185 -3.69 2.04 4.27
N ILE A 186 -4.26 0.89 4.60
CA ILE A 186 -5.48 0.77 5.40
C ILE A 186 -5.12 -0.07 6.62
N THR A 187 -4.80 0.61 7.74
CA THR A 187 -4.61 -0.07 9.02
C THR A 187 -5.98 -0.48 9.56
N ILE A 188 -6.22 -1.78 9.67
CA ILE A 188 -7.58 -2.32 9.88
C ILE A 188 -8.21 -1.78 11.16
N ALA A 189 -7.49 -1.81 12.28
CA ALA A 189 -8.03 -1.33 13.54
C ALA A 189 -8.32 0.18 13.52
N ASN A 190 -7.42 1.00 12.95
CA ASN A 190 -7.63 2.45 12.83
C ASN A 190 -8.83 2.76 11.93
N THR A 191 -9.00 2.07 10.80
CA THR A 191 -10.12 2.33 9.89
C THR A 191 -11.45 1.83 10.45
N VAL A 192 -11.46 0.71 11.17
CA VAL A 192 -12.70 0.14 11.74
C VAL A 192 -13.12 0.89 13.01
N PHE A 193 -12.18 1.18 13.92
CA PHE A 193 -12.49 1.72 15.25
C PHE A 193 -12.15 3.22 15.40
N GLY A 194 -11.24 3.77 14.59
CA GLY A 194 -10.81 5.18 14.66
C GLY A 194 -11.17 6.00 13.41
N SER A 195 -12.17 5.60 12.63
CA SER A 195 -12.61 6.40 11.48
C SER A 195 -13.14 7.77 11.90
N ASN A 196 -13.03 8.76 11.02
CA ASN A 196 -13.59 10.09 11.25
C ASN A 196 -14.50 10.52 10.08
N PRO A 197 -15.83 10.63 10.27
CA PRO A 197 -16.56 10.34 11.51
C PRO A 197 -16.54 8.84 11.90
N PRO A 198 -16.79 8.49 13.17
CA PRO A 198 -16.78 7.11 13.63
C PRO A 198 -17.92 6.29 13.01
N ILE A 199 -17.65 5.02 12.67
CA ILE A 199 -18.70 4.07 12.28
C ILE A 199 -19.67 3.90 13.44
N ASN A 200 -20.96 3.81 13.14
CA ASN A 200 -22.00 3.59 14.15
C ASN A 200 -21.69 2.34 15.01
N PRO A 201 -21.61 2.46 16.34
CA PRO A 201 -21.24 1.34 17.21
C PRO A 201 -22.14 0.12 17.06
N ASN A 202 -23.42 0.29 16.74
CA ASN A 202 -24.35 -0.82 16.55
C ASN A 202 -24.08 -1.62 15.26
N VAL A 203 -23.55 -0.96 14.21
CA VAL A 203 -23.12 -1.63 12.98
C VAL A 203 -21.94 -2.55 13.28
N LEU A 204 -20.93 -2.02 13.98
CA LEU A 204 -19.76 -2.79 14.39
C LEU A 204 -20.10 -3.87 15.41
N ALA A 205 -20.99 -3.59 16.38
CA ALA A 205 -21.45 -4.57 17.37
C ALA A 205 -22.07 -5.79 16.69
N ARG A 206 -22.91 -5.55 15.66
CA ARG A 206 -23.49 -6.63 14.87
C ARG A 206 -22.44 -7.36 14.03
N ALA A 207 -21.50 -6.65 13.42
CA ALA A 207 -20.46 -7.24 12.57
C ALA A 207 -19.45 -8.09 13.35
N PHE A 208 -19.02 -7.61 14.51
CA PHE A 208 -18.02 -8.25 15.38
C PHE A 208 -18.66 -9.16 16.44
N GLN A 209 -19.99 -9.21 16.52
CA GLN A 209 -20.74 -9.99 17.51
C GLN A 209 -20.38 -9.61 18.96
N LEU A 210 -20.23 -8.30 19.19
CA LEU A 210 -19.86 -7.71 20.48
C LEU A 210 -21.01 -6.88 21.03
N ASP A 211 -20.96 -6.59 22.32
CA ASP A 211 -21.80 -5.55 22.92
C ASP A 211 -21.39 -4.16 22.38
N PRO A 212 -22.35 -3.26 22.07
CA PRO A 212 -22.04 -1.90 21.63
C PRO A 212 -21.11 -1.14 22.58
N LYS A 213 -21.15 -1.41 23.89
CA LYS A 213 -20.23 -0.82 24.88
C LYS A 213 -18.79 -1.26 24.65
N VAL A 214 -18.56 -2.53 24.37
CA VAL A 214 -17.21 -3.04 24.05
C VAL A 214 -16.70 -2.39 22.77
N VAL A 215 -17.56 -2.18 21.77
CA VAL A 215 -17.20 -1.45 20.56
C VAL A 215 -16.82 -0.01 20.87
N MET A 216 -17.60 0.71 21.66
CA MET A 216 -17.26 2.08 22.06
C MET A 216 -15.95 2.13 22.85
N ASP A 217 -15.69 1.13 23.72
CA ASP A 217 -14.42 1.00 24.44
C ASP A 217 -13.24 0.78 23.47
N LEU A 218 -13.43 0.02 22.38
CA LEU A 218 -12.44 -0.11 21.32
C LEU A 218 -12.25 1.20 20.56
N GLN A 219 -13.33 1.87 20.16
CA GLN A 219 -13.26 3.15 19.44
C GLN A 219 -12.51 4.23 20.25
N ASN A 220 -12.68 4.27 21.57
CA ASN A 220 -11.97 5.21 22.44
C ASN A 220 -10.44 4.98 22.52
N LYS A 221 -9.92 3.86 21.98
CA LYS A 221 -8.47 3.57 21.95
C LYS A 221 -7.79 4.04 20.66
N PHE A 222 -8.55 4.42 19.63
CA PHE A 222 -8.06 4.79 18.31
C PHE A 222 -8.47 6.22 17.95
#